data_AF-A0A9E6BRJ3-F1
#
_entry.id   AF-A0A9E6BRJ3-F1
#
_cell.length_a   1.000
_cell.length_b   1.000
_cell.length_c   1.000
_cell.angle_alpha   90.00
_cell.angle_beta   90.00
_cell.angle_gamma   90.00
#
_symmetry.space_group_name_H-M   'P 1'
#
loop_
_entity.id
_entity.type
_entity.pdbx_description
1 polymer ?
#
loop_
_entity_poly.entity_id
_entity_poly.type
_entity_poly.pdbx_seq_one_letter_code
_entity_poly.pdbx_strand_id
1 'polypeptide(L)'
;MRGNHAWLAASLVTGLVLTAPEVSRKTAQAEPAARQAKQLLAVSGVRGGLVVHVGCGDGHLTAALHVNDRYLVQGLDVDPKAVAGARQHIRSLGLYGPVSAVRFDGRRLPYVDELVNLLVVERPGELSRDEMLRVLAPGGVLCVRREGRWQRTVKPWPEDIDQWTHYLHDASNNAVARDRRLGPPRRLKWTCGPLWTRSHEFTSSLVAMVSGGGRIFYVFDEGLTSLTNAPLPDRWVLIARDAFNGVLLWKRPLPSWGPKQWGRSALRSIPPTVPRRLVVEGDRVFMTLAYDAPVSILDAATGEVLSTLPESEGTEELRCVTGVLLLCKPNRELIAIDAGTNQRLWEVKGKIQRVATAATPKRVFYQDGSVLVCRGLRDGREQWRTSIGRAASLVVVHGDRLIVLGGKTLQAFDADSGQKLWSVAARPARPELFV
;
A
#
# COMPACT_ATOMS: atom_id res chain seq x y z
N MET A 1 -96.53 6.32 -6.53
CA MET A 1 -96.39 5.07 -7.30
C MET A 1 -95.51 5.36 -8.51
N ARG A 2 -94.65 4.39 -8.85
CA ARG A 2 -93.51 4.49 -9.77
C ARG A 2 -93.96 4.59 -11.24
N GLY A 3 -93.21 5.34 -12.05
CA GLY A 3 -93.27 5.33 -13.51
C GLY A 3 -91.86 5.54 -14.06
N ASN A 4 -91.32 4.50 -14.70
CA ASN A 4 -89.98 4.44 -15.29
C ASN A 4 -89.91 5.18 -16.64
N HIS A 5 -88.81 5.89 -16.89
CA HIS A 5 -88.28 6.05 -18.25
C HIS A 5 -86.76 5.89 -18.23
N ALA A 6 -86.28 4.88 -18.96
CA ALA A 6 -84.87 4.60 -19.19
C ALA A 6 -84.43 5.24 -20.52
N TRP A 7 -83.24 5.84 -20.53
CA TRP A 7 -82.53 6.24 -21.74
C TRP A 7 -81.24 5.41 -21.87
N LEU A 8 -81.07 4.78 -23.03
CA LEU A 8 -79.87 4.06 -23.47
C LEU A 8 -78.88 5.03 -24.12
N ALA A 9 -77.61 4.97 -23.74
CA ALA A 9 -76.51 5.57 -24.49
C ALA A 9 -75.43 4.50 -24.73
N ALA A 10 -75.18 4.18 -25.99
CA ALA A 10 -74.14 3.26 -26.44
C ALA A 10 -72.79 3.99 -26.53
N SER A 11 -71.71 3.35 -26.05
CA SER A 11 -70.33 3.85 -26.22
C SER A 11 -69.51 2.87 -27.07
N LEU A 12 -68.90 3.39 -28.13
CA LEU A 12 -67.91 2.72 -28.98
C LEU A 12 -66.59 2.49 -28.22
N VAL A 13 -66.01 1.30 -28.35
CA VAL A 13 -64.64 0.99 -27.92
C VAL A 13 -63.72 0.97 -29.15
N THR A 14 -62.75 1.87 -29.19
CA THR A 14 -61.63 1.86 -30.15
C THR A 14 -60.38 1.35 -29.42
N GLY A 15 -59.79 0.25 -29.88
CA GLY A 15 -58.61 -0.36 -29.28
C GLY A 15 -57.33 0.43 -29.59
N LEU A 16 -56.60 0.82 -28.53
CA LEU A 16 -55.26 1.40 -28.60
C LEU A 16 -54.23 0.31 -28.23
N VAL A 17 -53.40 -0.10 -29.18
CA VAL A 17 -52.26 -1.00 -28.90
C VAL A 17 -51.11 -0.16 -28.34
N LEU A 18 -50.86 -0.28 -27.03
CA LEU A 18 -49.72 0.34 -26.34
C LEU A 18 -48.48 -0.55 -26.48
N THR A 19 -47.48 -0.08 -27.24
CA THR A 19 -46.11 -0.59 -27.17
C THR A 19 -45.47 -0.14 -25.85
N ALA A 20 -45.01 -1.10 -25.04
CA ALA A 20 -44.35 -0.82 -23.76
C ALA A 20 -42.99 -0.09 -23.94
N PRO A 21 -42.62 0.84 -23.03
CA PRO A 21 -41.42 1.66 -23.19
C PRO A 21 -40.12 0.93 -22.79
N GLU A 22 -39.05 1.16 -23.56
CA GLU A 22 -37.68 0.63 -23.40
C GLU A 22 -37.01 0.86 -22.03
N VAL A 23 -37.59 1.70 -21.17
CA VAL A 23 -37.02 2.10 -19.88
C VAL A 23 -37.01 0.95 -18.86
N SER A 24 -37.96 0.01 -18.94
CA SER A 24 -38.10 -1.08 -17.96
C SER A 24 -37.06 -2.20 -18.12
N ARG A 25 -36.46 -2.38 -19.33
CA ARG A 25 -35.44 -3.41 -19.56
C ARG A 25 -34.04 -3.03 -19.05
N LYS A 26 -33.71 -1.73 -19.01
CA LYS A 26 -32.38 -1.26 -18.59
C LYS A 26 -32.10 -1.46 -17.10
N THR A 27 -33.10 -1.32 -16.24
CA THR A 27 -32.98 -1.56 -14.80
C THR A 27 -32.91 -3.06 -14.44
N ALA A 28 -33.56 -3.93 -15.22
CA ALA A 28 -33.61 -5.37 -14.96
C ALA A 28 -32.27 -6.10 -15.19
N GLN A 29 -31.38 -5.60 -16.04
CA GLN A 29 -30.06 -6.19 -16.28
C GLN A 29 -28.95 -5.66 -15.35
N ALA A 30 -29.14 -4.48 -14.74
CA ALA A 30 -28.19 -3.88 -13.81
C ALA A 30 -28.11 -4.62 -12.47
N GLU A 31 -29.24 -5.10 -11.93
CA GLU A 31 -29.28 -5.85 -10.67
C GLU A 31 -28.53 -7.21 -10.72
N PRO A 32 -28.67 -8.03 -11.78
CA PRO A 32 -27.86 -9.25 -11.97
C PRO A 32 -26.36 -8.97 -12.03
N ALA A 33 -25.93 -7.94 -12.78
CA ALA A 33 -24.51 -7.62 -12.97
C ALA A 33 -23.86 -7.13 -11.68
N ALA A 34 -24.53 -6.26 -10.91
CA ALA A 34 -24.04 -5.78 -9.62
C ALA A 34 -23.89 -6.93 -8.60
N ARG A 35 -24.87 -7.86 -8.56
CA ARG A 35 -24.81 -9.03 -7.69
C ARG A 35 -23.65 -9.96 -8.09
N GLN A 36 -23.46 -10.19 -9.38
CA GLN A 36 -22.38 -10.99 -9.91
C GLN A 36 -21.00 -10.38 -9.62
N ALA A 37 -20.83 -9.06 -9.79
CA ALA A 37 -19.60 -8.35 -9.45
C ALA A 37 -19.27 -8.47 -7.95
N LYS A 38 -20.27 -8.27 -7.07
CA LYS A 38 -20.10 -8.42 -5.62
C LYS A 38 -19.66 -9.83 -5.23
N GLN A 39 -20.29 -10.85 -5.81
CA GLN A 39 -19.89 -12.25 -5.59
C GLN A 39 -18.47 -12.51 -6.09
N LEU A 40 -18.13 -12.02 -7.28
CA LEU A 40 -16.81 -12.21 -7.87
C LEU A 40 -15.71 -11.57 -7.03
N LEU A 41 -15.92 -10.34 -6.54
CA LEU A 41 -14.96 -9.65 -5.69
C LEU A 41 -14.84 -10.29 -4.30
N ALA A 42 -15.94 -10.80 -3.75
CA ALA A 42 -15.91 -11.57 -2.51
C ALA A 42 -15.12 -12.88 -2.67
N VAL A 43 -15.33 -13.60 -3.78
CA VAL A 43 -14.57 -14.82 -4.10
C VAL A 43 -13.10 -14.49 -4.34
N SER A 44 -12.79 -13.43 -5.09
CA SER A 44 -11.41 -13.10 -5.43
C SER A 44 -10.61 -12.66 -4.19
N GLY A 45 -11.24 -11.88 -3.30
CA GLY A 45 -10.59 -11.22 -2.16
C GLY A 45 -9.77 -9.99 -2.56
N VAL A 46 -9.82 -9.57 -3.84
CA VAL A 46 -9.10 -8.39 -4.33
C VAL A 46 -9.82 -7.14 -3.85
N ARG A 47 -9.08 -6.22 -3.20
CA ARG A 47 -9.61 -5.01 -2.56
C ARG A 47 -9.28 -3.70 -3.28
N GLY A 48 -8.74 -3.78 -4.50
CA GLY A 48 -8.37 -2.65 -5.35
C GLY A 48 -7.32 -3.05 -6.41
N GLY A 49 -6.83 -2.07 -7.17
CA GLY A 49 -5.86 -2.25 -8.24
C GLY A 49 -6.49 -2.38 -9.63
N LEU A 50 -5.74 -2.95 -10.58
CA LEU A 50 -6.20 -3.16 -11.96
C LEU A 50 -7.01 -4.46 -12.08
N VAL A 51 -8.25 -4.33 -12.50
CA VAL A 51 -9.17 -5.42 -12.84
C VAL A 51 -9.32 -5.50 -14.35
N VAL A 52 -9.14 -6.69 -14.90
CA VAL A 52 -9.31 -6.96 -16.34
C VAL A 52 -10.43 -7.97 -16.51
N HIS A 53 -11.40 -7.66 -17.37
CA HIS A 53 -12.52 -8.52 -17.69
C HIS A 53 -12.46 -8.97 -19.16
N VAL A 54 -12.09 -10.23 -19.39
CA VAL A 54 -11.99 -10.87 -20.72
C VAL A 54 -13.34 -11.46 -21.14
N GLY A 55 -13.78 -11.08 -22.34
CA GLY A 55 -15.11 -11.37 -22.86
C GLY A 55 -16.15 -10.38 -22.35
N CYS A 56 -15.82 -9.08 -22.36
CA CYS A 56 -16.59 -8.07 -21.65
C CYS A 56 -18.01 -7.83 -22.17
N GLY A 57 -18.34 -8.31 -23.37
CA GLY A 57 -19.69 -8.26 -23.91
C GLY A 57 -20.25 -6.84 -23.99
N ASP A 58 -21.44 -6.63 -23.43
CA ASP A 58 -22.13 -5.33 -23.41
C ASP A 58 -21.64 -4.36 -22.31
N GLY A 59 -20.67 -4.78 -21.50
CA GLY A 59 -20.02 -3.95 -20.49
C GLY A 59 -20.73 -3.83 -19.14
N HIS A 60 -21.89 -4.45 -18.91
CA HIS A 60 -22.60 -4.31 -17.62
C HIS A 60 -21.79 -4.86 -16.44
N LEU A 61 -21.25 -6.08 -16.56
CA LEU A 61 -20.39 -6.66 -15.52
C LEU A 61 -19.09 -5.87 -15.37
N THR A 62 -18.50 -5.43 -16.48
CA THR A 62 -17.28 -4.60 -16.48
C THR A 62 -17.46 -3.32 -15.70
N ALA A 63 -18.56 -2.61 -15.92
CA ALA A 63 -18.90 -1.40 -15.16
C ALA A 63 -19.15 -1.73 -13.68
N ALA A 64 -19.87 -2.81 -13.38
CA ALA A 64 -20.18 -3.22 -12.01
C ALA A 64 -18.95 -3.65 -11.18
N LEU A 65 -17.85 -4.07 -11.83
CA LEU A 65 -16.58 -4.37 -11.15
C LEU A 65 -15.86 -3.12 -10.62
N HIS A 66 -16.25 -1.91 -11.08
CA HIS A 66 -15.76 -0.66 -10.54
C HIS A 66 -16.61 -0.23 -9.33
N VAL A 67 -16.26 -0.77 -8.16
CA VAL A 67 -17.01 -0.53 -6.92
C VAL A 67 -16.69 0.83 -6.28
N ASN A 68 -15.49 1.35 -6.50
CA ASN A 68 -15.00 2.66 -6.06
C ASN A 68 -13.66 2.98 -6.74
N ASP A 69 -13.11 4.16 -6.48
CA ASP A 69 -11.88 4.69 -7.08
C ASP A 69 -10.63 3.84 -6.88
N ARG A 70 -10.68 2.82 -6.00
CA ARG A 70 -9.58 1.88 -5.79
C ARG A 70 -9.44 0.87 -6.92
N TYR A 71 -10.47 0.72 -7.76
CA TYR A 71 -10.50 -0.25 -8.85
C TYR A 71 -10.40 0.47 -10.19
N LEU A 72 -9.33 0.22 -10.92
CA LEU A 72 -9.23 0.58 -12.33
C LEU A 72 -9.69 -0.63 -13.15
N VAL A 73 -10.68 -0.48 -14.03
CA VAL A 73 -11.28 -1.62 -14.73
C VAL A 73 -11.15 -1.49 -16.24
N GLN A 74 -10.71 -2.58 -16.89
CA GLN A 74 -10.68 -2.68 -18.35
C GLN A 74 -11.36 -3.95 -18.85
N GLY A 75 -12.38 -3.77 -19.68
CA GLY A 75 -12.99 -4.84 -20.47
C GLY A 75 -12.19 -5.13 -21.74
N LEU A 76 -12.04 -6.41 -22.07
CA LEU A 76 -11.42 -6.89 -23.29
C LEU A 76 -12.41 -7.76 -24.06
N ASP A 77 -12.55 -7.53 -25.37
CA ASP A 77 -13.32 -8.41 -26.24
C ASP A 77 -12.67 -8.53 -27.62
N VAL A 78 -12.91 -9.64 -28.31
CA VAL A 78 -12.44 -9.87 -29.69
C VAL A 78 -13.41 -9.24 -30.70
N ASP A 79 -14.70 -9.16 -30.34
CA ASP A 79 -15.76 -8.61 -31.20
C ASP A 79 -15.79 -7.07 -31.09
N PRO A 80 -15.51 -6.34 -32.20
CA PRO A 80 -15.60 -4.89 -32.19
C PRO A 80 -17.00 -4.35 -31.87
N LYS A 81 -18.08 -5.10 -32.15
CA LYS A 81 -19.45 -4.68 -31.82
C LYS A 81 -19.70 -4.74 -30.31
N ALA A 82 -19.26 -5.81 -29.64
CA ALA A 82 -19.28 -5.91 -28.18
C ALA A 82 -18.51 -4.75 -27.54
N VAL A 83 -17.28 -4.49 -27.99
CA VAL A 83 -16.48 -3.34 -27.49
C VAL A 83 -17.20 -2.01 -27.68
N ALA A 84 -17.84 -1.79 -28.82
CA ALA A 84 -18.61 -0.57 -29.06
C ALA A 84 -19.81 -0.44 -28.10
N GLY A 85 -20.56 -1.52 -27.88
CA GLY A 85 -21.66 -1.59 -26.92
C GLY A 85 -21.19 -1.32 -25.49
N ALA A 86 -20.11 -1.98 -25.04
CA ALA A 86 -19.51 -1.76 -23.74
C ALA A 86 -19.09 -0.31 -23.54
N ARG A 87 -18.42 0.31 -24.53
CA ARG A 87 -18.04 1.73 -24.47
C ARG A 87 -19.24 2.66 -24.35
N GLN A 88 -20.31 2.39 -25.10
CA GLN A 88 -21.54 3.17 -25.02
C GLN A 88 -22.17 3.05 -23.63
N HIS A 89 -22.26 1.85 -23.08
CA HIS A 89 -22.78 1.61 -21.74
C HIS A 89 -21.94 2.32 -20.67
N ILE A 90 -20.61 2.15 -20.67
CA ILE A 90 -19.70 2.81 -19.74
C ILE A 90 -19.84 4.33 -19.78
N ARG A 91 -19.94 4.92 -20.98
CA ARG A 91 -20.14 6.37 -21.15
C ARG A 91 -21.50 6.83 -20.62
N SER A 92 -22.56 6.02 -20.83
CA SER A 92 -23.89 6.35 -20.32
C SER A 92 -23.97 6.42 -18.78
N LEU A 93 -23.04 5.76 -18.10
CA LEU A 93 -22.89 5.79 -16.64
C LEU A 93 -21.92 6.89 -16.14
N GLY A 94 -21.27 7.63 -17.05
CA GLY A 94 -20.24 8.62 -16.67
C GLY A 94 -18.93 8.00 -16.16
N LEU A 95 -18.71 6.71 -16.39
CA LEU A 95 -17.57 5.95 -15.83
C LEU A 95 -16.34 5.88 -16.76
N TYR A 96 -16.39 6.53 -17.93
CA TYR A 96 -15.31 6.45 -18.90
C TYR A 96 -14.02 7.10 -18.36
N GLY A 97 -12.95 6.32 -18.28
CA GLY A 97 -11.68 6.69 -17.66
C GLY A 97 -11.28 5.66 -16.61
N PRO A 98 -11.91 5.64 -15.42
CA PRO A 98 -11.78 4.55 -14.45
C PRO A 98 -12.27 3.20 -14.96
N VAL A 99 -13.23 3.20 -15.89
CA VAL A 99 -13.67 2.02 -16.63
C VAL A 99 -13.46 2.25 -18.12
N SER A 100 -12.86 1.27 -18.80
CA SER A 100 -12.64 1.29 -20.24
C SER A 100 -12.91 -0.06 -20.87
N ALA A 101 -13.09 -0.09 -22.19
CA ALA A 101 -13.16 -1.33 -22.96
C ALA A 101 -12.32 -1.21 -24.24
N VAL A 102 -11.55 -2.24 -24.56
CA VAL A 102 -10.69 -2.27 -25.75
C VAL A 102 -10.76 -3.62 -26.45
N ARG A 103 -10.52 -3.60 -27.76
CA ARG A 103 -10.42 -4.82 -28.55
C ARG A 103 -9.05 -5.46 -28.36
N PHE A 104 -9.00 -6.78 -28.35
CA PHE A 104 -7.76 -7.55 -28.40
C PHE A 104 -7.87 -8.72 -29.40
N ASP A 105 -6.78 -9.46 -29.59
CA ASP A 105 -6.65 -10.50 -30.62
C ASP A 105 -7.17 -11.89 -30.19
N GLY A 106 -7.61 -12.05 -28.94
CA GLY A 106 -8.07 -13.32 -28.38
C GLY A 106 -6.97 -14.23 -27.83
N ARG A 107 -5.69 -13.90 -28.08
CA ARG A 107 -4.54 -14.76 -27.79
C ARG A 107 -3.57 -14.13 -26.79
N ARG A 108 -3.33 -12.83 -26.92
CA ARG A 108 -2.34 -12.10 -26.12
C ARG A 108 -2.97 -10.88 -25.47
N LEU A 109 -2.89 -10.84 -24.14
CA LEU A 109 -3.40 -9.73 -23.36
C LEU A 109 -2.49 -8.51 -23.57
N PRO A 110 -3.05 -7.31 -23.78
CA PRO A 110 -2.30 -6.09 -24.11
C PRO A 110 -1.61 -5.47 -22.88
N TYR A 111 -1.07 -6.30 -21.99
CA TYR A 111 -0.38 -5.87 -20.77
C TYR A 111 1.03 -6.43 -20.72
N VAL A 112 1.91 -5.65 -20.10
CA VAL A 112 3.20 -6.15 -19.63
C VAL A 112 3.00 -7.17 -18.51
N ASP A 113 4.08 -7.87 -18.18
CA ASP A 113 4.05 -8.91 -17.14
C ASP A 113 3.72 -8.29 -15.78
N GLU A 114 2.94 -9.02 -14.98
CA GLU A 114 2.67 -8.69 -13.58
C GLU A 114 2.03 -7.32 -13.34
N LEU A 115 0.98 -6.99 -14.09
CA LEU A 115 0.29 -5.70 -13.99
C LEU A 115 -1.10 -5.83 -13.35
N VAL A 116 -1.77 -6.97 -13.51
CA VAL A 116 -3.21 -7.14 -13.23
C VAL A 116 -3.41 -7.75 -11.83
N ASN A 117 -4.26 -7.15 -11.00
CA ASN A 117 -4.60 -7.69 -9.67
C ASN A 117 -5.72 -8.73 -9.75
N LEU A 118 -6.67 -8.53 -10.67
CA LEU A 118 -7.79 -9.44 -10.88
C LEU A 118 -8.05 -9.65 -12.37
N LEU A 119 -7.87 -10.87 -12.85
CA LEU A 119 -8.22 -11.26 -14.21
C LEU A 119 -9.51 -12.09 -14.17
N VAL A 120 -10.59 -11.54 -14.69
CA VAL A 120 -11.90 -12.19 -14.84
C VAL A 120 -12.00 -12.73 -16.26
N VAL A 121 -12.23 -14.02 -16.41
CA VAL A 121 -12.33 -14.68 -17.71
C VAL A 121 -13.64 -15.46 -17.77
N GLU A 122 -14.62 -14.95 -18.52
CA GLU A 122 -15.89 -15.66 -18.72
C GLU A 122 -15.72 -16.85 -19.65
N ARG A 123 -15.00 -16.65 -20.76
CA ARG A 123 -14.70 -17.69 -21.74
C ARG A 123 -13.24 -17.53 -22.18
N PRO A 124 -12.35 -18.52 -21.93
CA PRO A 124 -10.94 -18.37 -22.24
C PRO A 124 -10.66 -18.34 -23.75
N GLY A 125 -11.45 -19.02 -24.58
CA GLY A 125 -11.19 -19.11 -26.01
C GLY A 125 -9.79 -19.67 -26.28
N GLU A 126 -8.98 -18.95 -27.05
CA GLU A 126 -7.59 -19.30 -27.38
C GLU A 126 -6.57 -18.79 -26.34
N LEU A 127 -7.01 -18.12 -25.28
CA LEU A 127 -6.13 -17.57 -24.25
C LEU A 127 -5.51 -18.70 -23.42
N SER A 128 -4.18 -18.80 -23.44
CA SER A 128 -3.46 -19.83 -22.68
C SER A 128 -3.42 -19.51 -21.18
N ARG A 129 -3.30 -20.55 -20.36
CA ARG A 129 -3.14 -20.38 -18.90
C ARG A 129 -1.88 -19.60 -18.56
N ASP A 130 -0.80 -19.81 -19.30
CA ASP A 130 0.48 -19.11 -19.09
C ASP A 130 0.35 -17.62 -19.36
N GLU A 131 -0.37 -17.23 -20.41
CA GLU A 131 -0.66 -15.83 -20.71
C GLU A 131 -1.51 -15.18 -19.61
N MET A 132 -2.52 -15.88 -19.10
CA MET A 132 -3.33 -15.41 -17.97
C MET A 132 -2.49 -15.18 -16.71
N LEU A 133 -1.55 -16.10 -16.39
CA LEU A 133 -0.67 -15.98 -15.24
C LEU A 133 0.46 -14.96 -15.44
N ARG A 134 0.90 -14.74 -16.68
CA ARG A 134 1.93 -13.75 -17.03
C ARG A 134 1.51 -12.35 -16.62
N VAL A 135 0.28 -11.94 -16.95
CA VAL A 135 -0.20 -10.58 -16.66
C VAL A 135 -0.54 -10.36 -15.20
N LEU A 136 -0.84 -11.41 -14.43
CA LEU A 136 -1.18 -11.25 -13.02
C LEU A 136 0.03 -10.77 -12.23
N ALA A 137 -0.17 -9.73 -11.41
CA ALA A 137 0.78 -9.32 -10.38
C ALA A 137 0.99 -10.47 -9.36
N PRO A 138 2.15 -10.55 -8.68
CA PRO A 138 2.31 -11.38 -7.49
C PRO A 138 1.16 -11.19 -6.50
N GLY A 139 0.54 -12.29 -6.04
CA GLY A 139 -0.67 -12.27 -5.22
C GLY A 139 -1.97 -11.94 -5.98
N GLY A 140 -1.89 -11.61 -7.27
CA GLY A 140 -3.03 -11.37 -8.15
C GLY A 140 -3.86 -12.64 -8.38
N VAL A 141 -5.12 -12.44 -8.72
CA VAL A 141 -6.14 -13.50 -8.75
C VAL A 141 -6.71 -13.67 -10.15
N LEU A 142 -6.73 -14.92 -10.62
CA LEU A 142 -7.46 -15.35 -11.80
C LEU A 142 -8.80 -15.94 -11.36
N CYS A 143 -9.89 -15.42 -11.92
CA CYS A 143 -11.24 -15.96 -11.78
C CYS A 143 -11.72 -16.41 -13.17
N VAL A 144 -11.79 -17.73 -13.40
CA VAL A 144 -12.32 -18.30 -14.66
C VAL A 144 -13.69 -18.89 -14.42
N ARG A 145 -14.65 -18.60 -15.30
CA ARG A 145 -15.98 -19.22 -15.25
C ARG A 145 -15.92 -20.64 -15.81
N ARG A 146 -16.28 -21.64 -15.01
CA ARG A 146 -16.41 -23.06 -15.40
C ARG A 146 -17.67 -23.64 -14.80
N GLU A 147 -18.49 -24.31 -15.61
CA GLU A 147 -19.71 -24.99 -15.15
C GLU A 147 -20.63 -24.08 -14.30
N GLY A 148 -20.74 -22.80 -14.69
CA GLY A 148 -21.55 -21.81 -13.97
C GLY A 148 -20.95 -21.28 -12.66
N ARG A 149 -19.75 -21.71 -12.25
CA ARG A 149 -19.05 -21.25 -11.04
C ARG A 149 -17.75 -20.54 -11.38
N TRP A 150 -17.28 -19.69 -10.47
CA TRP A 150 -15.99 -19.02 -10.57
C TRP A 150 -14.89 -19.86 -9.91
N GLN A 151 -13.94 -20.32 -10.71
CA GLN A 151 -12.74 -20.99 -10.21
C GLN A 151 -11.66 -19.94 -9.94
N ARG A 152 -11.22 -19.88 -8.67
CA ARG A 152 -10.18 -18.96 -8.20
C ARG A 152 -8.80 -19.60 -8.28
N THR A 153 -7.82 -18.88 -8.79
CA THR A 153 -6.38 -19.21 -8.72
C THR A 153 -5.60 -17.97 -8.30
N VAL A 154 -4.67 -18.11 -7.37
CA VAL A 154 -3.79 -17.00 -6.93
C VAL A 154 -2.40 -17.21 -7.50
N LYS A 155 -1.81 -16.16 -8.08
CA LYS A 155 -0.41 -16.19 -8.48
C LYS A 155 0.48 -16.11 -7.23
N PRO A 156 1.39 -17.08 -7.00
CA PRO A 156 2.26 -17.04 -5.84
C PRO A 156 3.19 -15.82 -5.86
N TRP A 157 3.67 -15.42 -4.69
CA TRP A 157 4.72 -14.43 -4.59
C TRP A 157 6.07 -15.06 -5.01
N PRO A 158 6.82 -14.46 -5.95
CA PRO A 158 8.13 -14.97 -6.35
C PRO A 158 9.19 -14.87 -5.24
N GLU A 159 10.06 -15.88 -5.11
CA GLU A 159 11.16 -15.91 -4.11
C GLU A 159 12.33 -14.95 -4.42
N ASP A 160 12.30 -14.30 -5.58
CA ASP A 160 13.33 -13.38 -6.06
C ASP A 160 12.92 -11.90 -5.94
N ILE A 161 11.68 -11.61 -5.54
CA ILE A 161 11.18 -10.26 -5.25
C ILE A 161 11.14 -10.05 -3.73
N ASP A 162 11.89 -9.05 -3.27
CA ASP A 162 11.95 -8.66 -1.88
C ASP A 162 10.90 -7.60 -1.49
N GLN A 163 10.79 -7.29 -0.20
CA GLN A 163 9.98 -6.21 0.35
C GLN A 163 10.90 -5.11 0.92
N TRP A 164 10.38 -3.88 1.04
CA TRP A 164 11.09 -2.74 1.64
C TRP A 164 10.23 -2.12 2.74
N THR A 165 10.02 -2.88 3.81
CA THR A 165 9.01 -2.64 4.86
C THR A 165 9.32 -1.46 5.78
N HIS A 166 10.57 -1.01 5.82
CA HIS A 166 11.06 0.08 6.67
C HIS A 166 11.88 1.07 5.83
N TYR A 167 12.15 2.26 6.36
CA TYR A 167 13.01 3.25 5.70
C TYR A 167 14.33 2.66 5.17
N LEU A 168 15.05 1.91 6.02
CA LEU A 168 16.26 1.19 5.65
C LEU A 168 15.97 -0.30 5.45
N HIS A 169 15.10 -0.59 4.48
CA HIS A 169 14.71 -1.93 4.01
C HIS A 169 13.86 -2.74 4.99
N ASP A 170 14.42 -3.22 6.10
CA ASP A 170 13.72 -4.02 7.09
C ASP A 170 14.05 -3.60 8.55
N ALA A 171 13.61 -4.39 9.52
CA ALA A 171 13.83 -4.11 10.95
C ALA A 171 15.33 -4.13 11.34
N SER A 172 16.22 -4.65 10.49
CA SER A 172 17.66 -4.77 10.75
C SER A 172 18.43 -3.46 10.67
N ASN A 173 17.81 -2.39 10.16
CA ASN A 173 18.45 -1.10 9.84
C ASN A 173 19.50 -1.19 8.70
N ASN A 174 19.51 -2.30 7.95
CA ASN A 174 20.41 -2.51 6.82
C ASN A 174 19.77 -2.08 5.51
N ALA A 175 20.26 -1.03 4.85
CA ALA A 175 19.65 -0.48 3.63
C ALA A 175 19.96 -1.29 2.35
N VAL A 176 19.78 -2.62 2.40
CA VAL A 176 20.14 -3.54 1.31
C VAL A 176 19.02 -4.55 1.09
N ALA A 177 18.36 -4.46 -0.05
CA ALA A 177 17.39 -5.47 -0.49
C ALA A 177 18.07 -6.80 -0.83
N ARG A 178 17.31 -7.88 -0.65
CA ARG A 178 17.62 -9.26 -1.06
C ARG A 178 17.02 -9.61 -2.43
N ASP A 179 16.51 -8.61 -3.15
CA ASP A 179 15.93 -8.77 -4.48
C ASP A 179 16.98 -9.30 -5.45
N ARG A 180 16.62 -10.34 -6.21
CA ARG A 180 17.49 -10.98 -7.21
C ARG A 180 16.93 -10.85 -8.62
N ARG A 181 15.77 -10.21 -8.76
CA ARG A 181 15.02 -10.15 -10.00
C ARG A 181 15.43 -8.97 -10.86
N LEU A 182 15.77 -7.85 -10.24
CA LEU A 182 16.08 -6.61 -10.95
C LEU A 182 17.49 -6.64 -11.54
N GLY A 183 17.55 -6.48 -12.87
CA GLY A 183 18.75 -6.07 -13.61
C GLY A 183 18.65 -4.60 -14.05
N PRO A 184 19.52 -4.14 -14.97
CA PRO A 184 19.44 -2.79 -15.52
C PRO A 184 18.04 -2.48 -16.10
N PRO A 185 17.40 -1.36 -15.75
CA PRO A 185 16.04 -1.05 -16.19
C PRO A 185 15.99 -0.85 -17.71
N ARG A 186 15.08 -1.57 -18.39
CA ARG A 186 14.92 -1.51 -19.86
C ARG A 186 13.62 -0.85 -20.33
N ARG A 187 12.62 -0.74 -19.44
CA ARG A 187 11.29 -0.21 -19.76
C ARG A 187 10.67 0.40 -18.51
N LEU A 188 9.83 1.41 -18.73
CA LEU A 188 8.97 1.96 -17.69
C LEU A 188 7.73 1.07 -17.56
N LYS A 189 7.41 0.62 -16.34
CA LYS A 189 6.23 -0.24 -16.10
C LYS A 189 4.97 0.58 -15.90
N TRP A 190 5.06 1.60 -15.04
CA TRP A 190 3.99 2.55 -14.77
C TRP A 190 4.59 3.85 -14.22
N THR A 191 3.81 4.93 -14.32
CA THR A 191 4.06 6.18 -13.61
C THR A 191 2.75 6.64 -13.00
N CYS A 192 2.84 7.46 -11.96
CA CYS A 192 1.67 8.09 -11.37
C CYS A 192 2.00 9.53 -10.98
N GLY A 193 0.97 10.36 -10.85
CA GLY A 193 1.12 11.71 -10.36
C GLY A 193 1.41 11.82 -8.85
N PRO A 194 1.72 13.04 -8.39
CA PRO A 194 1.80 14.28 -9.19
C PRO A 194 3.08 14.35 -10.04
N LEU A 195 3.01 15.02 -11.20
CA LEU A 195 4.16 15.18 -12.10
C LEU A 195 5.26 16.09 -11.50
N TRP A 196 4.88 17.01 -10.64
CA TRP A 196 5.76 18.00 -10.02
C TRP A 196 5.64 17.94 -8.50
N THR A 197 6.78 17.98 -7.82
CA THR A 197 6.84 18.24 -6.38
C THR A 197 6.55 19.72 -6.11
N ARG A 198 6.17 20.03 -4.88
CA ARG A 198 5.88 21.40 -4.44
C ARG A 198 7.07 22.34 -4.59
N SER A 199 8.27 21.88 -4.23
CA SER A 199 9.49 22.70 -4.27
C SER A 199 10.73 21.81 -4.31
N HIS A 200 11.78 22.29 -4.99
CA HIS A 200 13.13 21.73 -4.95
C HIS A 200 14.10 22.55 -4.06
N GLU A 201 13.62 23.68 -3.53
CA GLU A 201 14.38 24.70 -2.78
C GLU A 201 14.12 24.65 -1.25
N PHE A 202 13.15 23.84 -0.79
CA PHE A 202 12.85 23.68 0.63
C PHE A 202 12.71 22.20 1.02
N THR A 203 11.71 21.88 1.82
CA THR A 203 11.33 20.51 2.17
C THR A 203 10.84 19.77 0.92
N SER A 204 11.43 18.60 0.66
CA SER A 204 10.95 17.68 -0.40
C SER A 204 9.51 17.28 -0.14
N SER A 205 8.68 17.19 -1.19
CA SER A 205 7.31 16.67 -1.06
C SER A 205 7.30 15.23 -0.58
N LEU A 206 8.24 14.38 -1.03
CA LEU A 206 8.35 12.99 -0.61
C LEU A 206 9.30 12.89 0.58
N VAL A 207 8.81 12.39 1.71
CA VAL A 207 9.58 12.36 2.99
C VAL A 207 9.65 11.00 3.66
N ALA A 208 8.82 10.05 3.23
CA ALA A 208 8.86 8.66 3.70
C ALA A 208 8.27 7.76 2.61
N MET A 209 8.85 6.58 2.43
CA MET A 209 8.34 5.57 1.49
C MET A 209 8.74 4.16 1.96
N VAL A 210 7.79 3.23 1.91
CA VAL A 210 7.99 1.80 2.16
C VAL A 210 7.16 0.98 1.17
N SER A 211 7.55 -0.26 0.92
CA SER A 211 6.78 -1.22 0.12
C SER A 211 6.65 -2.55 0.84
N GLY A 212 5.43 -3.07 0.86
CA GLY A 212 5.05 -4.27 1.60
C GLY A 212 3.76 -4.86 1.04
N GLY A 213 3.68 -6.19 0.91
CA GLY A 213 2.43 -6.87 0.58
C GLY A 213 1.81 -6.43 -0.75
N GLY A 214 2.65 -6.16 -1.76
CA GLY A 214 2.23 -5.73 -3.11
C GLY A 214 1.80 -4.27 -3.21
N ARG A 215 2.07 -3.45 -2.19
CA ARG A 215 1.69 -2.04 -2.13
C ARG A 215 2.90 -1.14 -1.85
N ILE A 216 2.78 0.13 -2.23
CA ILE A 216 3.72 1.19 -1.88
C ILE A 216 2.97 2.20 -1.04
N PHE A 217 3.55 2.56 0.10
CA PHE A 217 3.05 3.57 1.03
C PHE A 217 4.05 4.70 1.10
N TYR A 218 3.58 5.94 0.97
CA TYR A 218 4.48 7.09 1.03
C TYR A 218 3.80 8.34 1.55
N VAL A 219 4.58 9.20 2.19
CA VAL A 219 4.12 10.48 2.71
C VAL A 219 4.52 11.56 1.72
N PHE A 220 3.51 12.27 1.22
CA PHE A 220 3.67 13.27 0.17
C PHE A 220 2.97 14.58 0.53
N ASP A 221 3.63 15.71 0.28
CA ASP A 221 3.00 17.04 0.30
C ASP A 221 2.32 17.32 -1.05
N GLU A 222 0.98 17.25 -1.07
CA GLU A 222 0.13 17.63 -2.22
C GLU A 222 -0.32 19.10 -2.16
N GLY A 223 0.36 19.92 -1.37
CA GLY A 223 0.18 21.37 -1.36
C GLY A 223 0.46 21.98 -2.73
N LEU A 224 -0.18 23.10 -3.02
CA LEU A 224 0.01 23.80 -4.29
C LEU A 224 1.49 24.16 -4.49
N THR A 225 2.02 23.80 -5.67
CA THR A 225 3.33 24.27 -6.13
C THR A 225 3.32 25.80 -6.12
N SER A 226 4.20 26.43 -5.33
CA SER A 226 4.08 27.86 -5.07
C SER A 226 5.39 28.59 -4.89
N LEU A 227 5.29 29.92 -4.94
CA LEU A 227 6.33 30.92 -4.79
C LEU A 227 7.01 30.80 -3.43
N THR A 228 8.32 30.98 -3.44
CA THR A 228 9.22 30.72 -2.30
C THR A 228 9.04 31.67 -1.11
N ASN A 229 8.46 32.85 -1.32
CA ASN A 229 8.49 33.95 -0.35
C ASN A 229 7.21 34.07 0.51
N ALA A 230 6.13 33.40 0.11
CA ALA A 230 4.87 33.32 0.86
C ALA A 230 4.29 31.92 0.71
N PRO A 231 4.76 30.92 1.48
CA PRO A 231 4.40 29.54 1.24
C PRO A 231 2.90 29.32 1.46
N LEU A 232 2.22 28.85 0.42
CA LEU A 232 0.86 28.33 0.56
C LEU A 232 0.82 27.22 1.63
N PRO A 233 -0.34 26.91 2.25
CA PRO A 233 -0.41 25.80 3.20
C PRO A 233 0.09 24.48 2.60
N ASP A 234 0.86 23.72 3.37
CA ASP A 234 1.21 22.33 3.06
C ASP A 234 -0.01 21.41 3.22
N ARG A 235 -0.02 20.31 2.47
CA ARG A 235 -1.09 19.31 2.49
C ARG A 235 -0.46 17.93 2.48
N TRP A 236 0.03 17.52 3.65
CA TRP A 236 0.64 16.21 3.85
C TRP A 236 -0.40 15.10 3.81
N VAL A 237 -0.10 14.04 3.07
CA VAL A 237 -0.98 12.90 2.85
C VAL A 237 -0.14 11.61 2.91
N LEU A 238 -0.62 10.61 3.65
CA LEU A 238 -0.18 9.23 3.49
C LEU A 238 -0.94 8.61 2.32
N ILE A 239 -0.22 8.13 1.32
CA ILE A 239 -0.77 7.61 0.08
C ILE A 239 -0.42 6.13 -0.05
N ALA A 240 -1.40 5.31 -0.44
CA ALA A 240 -1.19 3.92 -0.81
C ALA A 240 -1.50 3.69 -2.28
N ARG A 241 -0.61 2.95 -2.95
CA ARG A 241 -0.78 2.49 -4.33
C ARG A 241 -0.49 1.01 -4.43
N ASP A 242 -1.07 0.39 -5.45
CA ASP A 242 -0.59 -0.91 -5.89
C ASP A 242 0.84 -0.79 -6.45
N ALA A 243 1.75 -1.64 -5.99
CA ALA A 243 3.16 -1.58 -6.36
C ALA A 243 3.43 -2.01 -7.81
N PHE A 244 2.52 -2.77 -8.41
CA PHE A 244 2.72 -3.42 -9.70
C PHE A 244 2.14 -2.62 -10.86
N ASN A 245 1.13 -1.78 -10.62
CA ASN A 245 0.52 -0.93 -11.65
C ASN A 245 0.32 0.55 -11.27
N GLY A 246 0.61 0.95 -10.03
CA GLY A 246 0.52 2.34 -9.59
C GLY A 246 -0.90 2.87 -9.35
N VAL A 247 -1.93 2.04 -9.46
CA VAL A 247 -3.32 2.42 -9.17
C VAL A 247 -3.42 2.96 -7.74
N LEU A 248 -4.09 4.10 -7.59
CA LEU A 248 -4.33 4.72 -6.29
C LEU A 248 -5.32 3.88 -5.49
N LEU A 249 -4.94 3.46 -4.29
CA LEU A 249 -5.81 2.68 -3.41
C LEU A 249 -6.47 3.55 -2.35
N TRP A 250 -5.74 4.48 -1.73
CA TRP A 250 -6.33 5.41 -0.80
C TRP A 250 -5.35 6.54 -0.49
N LYS A 251 -5.91 7.61 0.06
CA LYS A 251 -5.20 8.77 0.58
C LYS A 251 -5.71 9.07 1.97
N ARG A 252 -4.80 9.41 2.87
CA ARG A 252 -5.12 9.80 4.24
C ARG A 252 -4.41 11.11 4.59
N PRO A 253 -5.15 12.20 4.87
CA PRO A 253 -4.54 13.45 5.32
C PRO A 253 -3.75 13.26 6.62
N LEU A 254 -2.62 13.95 6.74
CA LEU A 254 -1.77 14.00 7.93
C LEU A 254 -1.79 15.44 8.48
N PRO A 255 -2.75 15.78 9.36
CA PRO A 255 -2.76 17.09 9.99
C PRO A 255 -1.52 17.27 10.86
N SER A 256 -1.04 18.51 10.97
CA SER A 256 0.07 18.85 11.85
C SER A 256 1.31 17.96 11.64
N TRP A 257 1.69 17.75 10.39
CA TRP A 257 2.85 16.92 10.05
C TRP A 257 4.09 17.74 9.69
N GLY A 258 3.97 18.77 8.87
CA GLY A 258 5.08 19.36 8.11
C GLY A 258 6.14 20.18 8.85
N PRO A 259 6.91 21.00 8.11
CA PRO A 259 8.02 21.81 8.62
C PRO A 259 7.72 22.62 9.88
N LYS A 260 6.46 23.11 10.01
CA LYS A 260 6.00 23.85 11.18
C LYS A 260 6.05 22.99 12.46
N GLN A 261 5.71 21.72 12.36
CA GLN A 261 5.73 20.78 13.48
C GLN A 261 7.12 20.19 13.69
N TRP A 262 7.88 19.98 12.61
CA TRP A 262 9.26 19.50 12.72
C TRP A 262 10.23 20.50 13.38
N GLY A 263 9.85 21.78 13.43
CA GLY A 263 10.75 22.86 13.85
C GLY A 263 11.94 23.05 12.91
N ARG A 264 11.82 22.60 11.65
CA ARG A 264 12.87 22.67 10.62
C ARG A 264 12.26 23.11 9.29
N SER A 265 12.76 24.22 8.75
CA SER A 265 12.28 24.79 7.47
C SER A 265 13.41 25.07 6.47
N ALA A 266 14.65 24.68 6.78
CA ALA A 266 15.80 24.87 5.88
C ALA A 266 15.73 23.96 4.64
N LEU A 267 16.49 24.31 3.60
CA LEU A 267 16.64 23.54 2.36
C LEU A 267 16.90 22.06 2.67
N ARG A 268 16.00 21.18 2.20
CA ARG A 268 16.08 19.71 2.34
C ARG A 268 16.28 19.24 3.78
N SER A 269 15.76 19.98 4.76
CA SER A 269 15.93 19.68 6.19
C SER A 269 14.77 18.87 6.76
N ILE A 270 14.73 17.58 6.41
CA ILE A 270 13.76 16.62 6.97
C ILE A 270 14.39 15.99 8.23
N PRO A 271 13.70 15.94 9.38
CA PRO A 271 14.22 15.21 10.54
C PRO A 271 14.46 13.73 10.20
N PRO A 272 15.60 13.13 10.60
CA PRO A 272 15.95 11.74 10.25
C PRO A 272 14.98 10.70 10.84
N THR A 273 14.14 11.13 11.78
CA THR A 273 13.08 10.32 12.39
C THR A 273 11.80 10.28 11.55
N VAL A 274 11.54 11.28 10.67
CA VAL A 274 10.32 11.33 9.83
C VAL A 274 10.14 10.07 8.98
N PRO A 275 11.13 9.64 8.18
CA PRO A 275 10.96 8.41 7.39
C PRO A 275 10.85 7.14 8.24
N ARG A 276 11.28 7.18 9.50
CA ARG A 276 11.25 6.05 10.45
C ARG A 276 9.90 5.91 11.17
N ARG A 277 8.94 6.80 10.92
CA ARG A 277 7.58 6.74 11.45
C ARG A 277 6.61 5.97 10.57
N LEU A 278 7.06 5.39 9.46
CA LEU A 278 6.22 4.59 8.55
C LEU A 278 6.81 3.20 8.38
N VAL A 279 6.05 2.17 8.78
CA VAL A 279 6.42 0.76 8.64
C VAL A 279 5.22 -0.04 8.12
N VAL A 280 5.48 -1.08 7.33
CA VAL A 280 4.46 -2.02 6.87
C VAL A 280 4.84 -3.46 7.20
N GLU A 281 3.92 -4.26 7.73
CA GLU A 281 4.10 -5.71 7.89
C GLU A 281 2.82 -6.43 7.47
N GLY A 282 2.92 -7.28 6.45
CA GLY A 282 1.76 -7.98 5.87
C GLY A 282 0.68 -6.99 5.40
N ASP A 283 -0.52 -7.13 5.97
CA ASP A 283 -1.69 -6.30 5.66
C ASP A 283 -1.88 -5.11 6.61
N ARG A 284 -0.84 -4.70 7.35
CA ARG A 284 -0.91 -3.59 8.31
C ARG A 284 0.14 -2.52 8.05
N VAL A 285 -0.27 -1.27 8.15
CA VAL A 285 0.62 -0.10 8.15
C VAL A 285 0.65 0.50 9.56
N PHE A 286 1.85 0.80 10.05
CA PHE A 286 2.09 1.41 11.36
C PHE A 286 2.65 2.81 11.14
N MET A 287 1.95 3.83 11.63
CA MET A 287 2.39 5.22 11.50
C MET A 287 1.70 6.15 12.51
N THR A 288 2.38 7.22 12.91
CA THR A 288 1.74 8.35 13.63
C THR A 288 0.98 9.24 12.62
N LEU A 289 -0.32 9.47 12.85
CA LEU A 289 -1.17 10.21 11.89
C LEU A 289 -1.11 11.74 12.02
N ALA A 290 -0.32 12.24 12.95
CA ALA A 290 0.18 13.60 13.09
C ALA A 290 1.58 13.51 13.73
N TYR A 291 2.35 14.60 13.74
CA TYR A 291 3.78 14.52 14.11
C TYR A 291 4.01 13.90 15.50
N ASP A 292 3.22 14.31 16.51
CA ASP A 292 3.31 13.81 17.89
C ASP A 292 2.17 12.85 18.28
N ALA A 293 1.26 12.53 17.36
CA ALA A 293 0.14 11.64 17.65
C ALA A 293 0.61 10.22 18.05
N PRO A 294 -0.21 9.46 18.80
CA PRO A 294 0.02 8.04 18.96
C PRO A 294 0.06 7.31 17.62
N VAL A 295 0.77 6.18 17.59
CA VAL A 295 0.85 5.28 16.47
C VAL A 295 -0.52 4.66 16.21
N SER A 296 -0.95 4.74 14.95
CA SER A 296 -2.11 4.03 14.43
C SER A 296 -1.69 2.82 13.62
N ILE A 297 -2.48 1.76 13.72
CA ILE A 297 -2.41 0.55 12.91
C ILE A 297 -3.52 0.64 11.88
N LEU A 298 -3.17 0.68 10.60
CA LEU A 298 -4.11 0.81 9.49
C LEU A 298 -4.23 -0.51 8.71
N ASP A 299 -5.41 -0.80 8.18
CA ASP A 299 -5.56 -1.81 7.12
C ASP A 299 -4.83 -1.29 5.88
N ALA A 300 -3.85 -2.06 5.41
CA ALA A 300 -2.97 -1.64 4.33
C ALA A 300 -3.70 -1.52 2.97
N ALA A 301 -4.86 -2.15 2.78
CA ALA A 301 -5.64 -2.10 1.53
C ALA A 301 -6.72 -1.00 1.53
N THR A 302 -7.21 -0.59 2.70
CA THR A 302 -8.29 0.40 2.81
C THR A 302 -7.86 1.74 3.44
N GLY A 303 -6.79 1.76 4.24
CA GLY A 303 -6.36 2.94 4.99
C GLY A 303 -7.22 3.24 6.21
N GLU A 304 -8.15 2.34 6.55
CA GLU A 304 -8.97 2.41 7.75
C GLU A 304 -8.13 2.13 8.98
N VAL A 305 -8.40 2.86 10.07
CA VAL A 305 -7.73 2.64 11.35
C VAL A 305 -8.31 1.38 11.98
N LEU A 306 -7.47 0.38 12.17
CA LEU A 306 -7.81 -0.85 12.89
C LEU A 306 -7.68 -0.64 14.40
N SER A 307 -6.63 0.06 14.83
CA SER A 307 -6.42 0.45 16.22
C SER A 307 -5.46 1.63 16.33
N THR A 308 -5.43 2.26 17.50
CA THR A 308 -4.45 3.28 17.89
C THR A 308 -3.85 2.88 19.23
N LEU A 309 -2.56 3.14 19.43
CA LEU A 309 -1.81 2.76 20.63
C LEU A 309 -1.57 4.01 21.50
N PRO A 310 -2.41 4.33 22.50
CA PRO A 310 -2.33 5.62 23.21
C PRO A 310 -0.99 5.86 23.89
N GLU A 311 -0.37 4.82 24.46
CA GLU A 311 0.93 4.90 25.14
C GLU A 311 2.13 5.26 24.22
N SER A 312 1.91 5.20 22.91
CA SER A 312 2.90 5.49 21.88
C SER A 312 2.94 6.96 21.44
N GLU A 313 2.20 7.85 22.12
CA GLU A 313 2.25 9.29 21.85
C GLU A 313 3.69 9.83 21.83
N GLY A 314 4.00 10.65 20.83
CA GLY A 314 5.34 11.21 20.61
C GLY A 314 6.38 10.22 20.10
N THR A 315 6.01 9.03 19.61
CA THR A 315 6.99 8.08 19.04
C THR A 315 7.74 8.70 17.86
N GLU A 316 9.06 8.61 17.89
CA GLU A 316 9.92 9.14 16.81
C GLU A 316 10.34 8.06 15.81
N GLU A 317 10.42 6.80 16.23
CA GLU A 317 10.87 5.70 15.36
C GLU A 317 10.10 4.41 15.63
N LEU A 318 9.76 3.74 14.53
CA LEU A 318 9.07 2.46 14.53
C LEU A 318 9.95 1.37 13.93
N ARG A 319 9.85 0.18 14.49
CA ARG A 319 10.21 -1.08 13.82
C ARG A 319 9.15 -2.12 14.08
N CYS A 320 8.78 -2.88 13.06
CA CYS A 320 7.87 -4.00 13.21
C CYS A 320 8.58 -5.27 12.71
N VAL A 321 8.61 -6.30 13.52
CA VAL A 321 9.17 -7.59 13.12
C VAL A 321 8.41 -8.72 13.78
N THR A 322 7.85 -9.62 12.98
CA THR A 322 7.11 -10.80 13.43
C THR A 322 5.98 -10.46 14.41
N GLY A 323 5.25 -9.38 14.14
CA GLY A 323 4.14 -8.90 14.97
C GLY A 323 4.56 -8.20 16.25
N VAL A 324 5.85 -7.86 16.45
CA VAL A 324 6.32 -7.03 17.56
C VAL A 324 6.67 -5.64 17.06
N LEU A 325 5.98 -4.63 17.59
CA LEU A 325 6.21 -3.23 17.29
C LEU A 325 7.12 -2.61 18.36
N LEU A 326 8.30 -2.15 17.93
CA LEU A 326 9.25 -1.39 18.74
C LEU A 326 9.02 0.11 18.52
N LEU A 327 8.91 0.84 19.62
CA LEU A 327 8.66 2.28 19.65
C LEU A 327 9.83 2.98 20.35
N CYS A 328 10.52 3.88 19.66
CA CYS A 328 11.51 4.75 20.30
C CYS A 328 10.92 6.15 20.50
N LYS A 329 10.93 6.63 21.75
CA LYS A 329 10.34 7.91 22.16
C LYS A 329 11.43 8.95 22.50
N PRO A 330 11.10 10.27 22.47
CA PRO A 330 12.09 11.34 22.67
C PRO A 330 12.61 11.40 24.11
N ASN A 331 11.83 10.89 25.08
CA ASN A 331 12.18 10.73 26.49
C ASN A 331 13.16 9.57 26.75
N ARG A 332 13.81 9.03 25.70
CA ARG A 332 14.78 7.91 25.77
C ARG A 332 14.16 6.62 26.30
N GLU A 333 12.94 6.34 25.86
CA GLU A 333 12.21 5.12 26.16
C GLU A 333 12.12 4.25 24.92
N LEU A 334 12.34 2.94 25.09
CA LEU A 334 12.11 1.92 24.08
C LEU A 334 11.05 0.96 24.59
N ILE A 335 9.95 0.84 23.86
CA ILE A 335 8.78 0.03 24.22
C ILE A 335 8.61 -1.05 23.15
N ALA A 336 8.32 -2.28 23.57
CA ALA A 336 7.83 -3.33 22.67
C ALA A 336 6.35 -3.61 22.94
N ILE A 337 5.58 -3.69 21.88
CA ILE A 337 4.15 -3.99 21.90
C ILE A 337 3.88 -5.17 20.97
N ASP A 338 3.02 -6.10 21.39
CA ASP A 338 2.47 -7.10 20.48
C ASP A 338 1.43 -6.43 19.58
N ALA A 339 1.70 -6.35 18.28
CA ALA A 339 0.84 -5.68 17.32
C ALA A 339 -0.50 -6.40 17.10
N GLY A 340 -0.62 -7.66 17.53
CA GLY A 340 -1.86 -8.45 17.48
C GLY A 340 -2.81 -8.11 18.63
N THR A 341 -2.28 -8.03 19.85
CA THR A 341 -3.08 -7.80 21.06
C THR A 341 -3.06 -6.34 21.55
N ASN A 342 -2.18 -5.51 20.99
CA ASN A 342 -1.88 -4.15 21.44
C ASN A 342 -1.38 -4.09 22.90
N GLN A 343 -0.88 -5.21 23.45
CA GLN A 343 -0.35 -5.25 24.81
C GLN A 343 1.13 -4.94 24.82
N ARG A 344 1.54 -4.13 25.78
CA ARG A 344 2.95 -3.89 26.10
C ARG A 344 3.61 -5.20 26.53
N LEU A 345 4.68 -5.57 25.84
CA LEU A 345 5.51 -6.73 26.17
C LEU A 345 6.56 -6.35 27.20
N TRP A 346 7.27 -5.24 26.99
CA TRP A 346 8.29 -4.72 27.89
C TRP A 346 8.63 -3.27 27.57
N GLU A 347 9.27 -2.58 28.52
CA GLU A 347 9.83 -1.24 28.34
C GLU A 347 11.25 -1.16 28.91
N VAL A 348 12.05 -0.26 28.36
CA VAL A 348 13.32 0.17 28.96
C VAL A 348 13.49 1.68 28.84
N LYS A 349 14.09 2.28 29.86
CA LYS A 349 14.44 3.71 29.93
C LYS A 349 15.93 3.84 30.19
N GLY A 350 16.58 4.80 29.54
CA GLY A 350 18.02 5.00 29.68
C GLY A 350 18.52 6.15 28.82
N LYS A 351 19.76 6.08 28.35
CA LYS A 351 20.31 6.98 27.33
C LYS A 351 20.12 6.38 25.94
N ILE A 352 18.89 5.97 25.64
CA ILE A 352 18.53 5.29 24.39
C ILE A 352 18.87 6.18 23.19
N GLN A 353 19.69 5.69 22.26
CA GLN A 353 20.04 6.44 21.06
C GLN A 353 18.99 6.24 19.97
N ARG A 354 18.69 7.35 19.30
CA ARG A 354 17.83 7.40 18.12
C ARG A 354 18.59 6.90 16.88
N VAL A 355 17.86 6.45 15.87
CA VAL A 355 18.32 6.08 14.52
C VAL A 355 19.20 4.81 14.49
N ALA A 356 19.54 4.29 15.66
CA ALA A 356 20.51 3.24 15.86
C ALA A 356 19.97 2.03 16.64
N THR A 357 18.66 1.80 16.57
CA THR A 357 18.03 0.53 16.96
C THR A 357 18.01 -0.40 15.76
N ALA A 358 18.22 -1.70 15.95
CA ALA A 358 18.08 -2.75 14.94
C ALA A 358 17.40 -3.97 15.56
N ALA A 359 16.71 -4.78 14.77
CA ALA A 359 16.03 -5.97 15.27
C ALA A 359 16.04 -7.12 14.26
N THR A 360 15.93 -8.33 14.80
CA THR A 360 15.70 -9.60 14.11
C THR A 360 14.45 -10.25 14.71
N PRO A 361 13.90 -11.33 14.13
CA PRO A 361 12.78 -12.07 14.74
C PRO A 361 13.01 -12.56 16.18
N LYS A 362 14.27 -12.63 16.63
CA LYS A 362 14.62 -13.14 17.97
C LYS A 362 15.10 -12.06 18.93
N ARG A 363 15.73 -11.00 18.42
CA ARG A 363 16.52 -10.08 19.23
C ARG A 363 16.33 -8.63 18.80
N VAL A 364 16.44 -7.72 19.76
CA VAL A 364 16.55 -6.28 19.54
C VAL A 364 17.92 -5.80 20.03
N PHE A 365 18.52 -4.91 19.25
CA PHE A 365 19.81 -4.29 19.51
C PHE A 365 19.61 -2.78 19.58
N TYR A 366 20.00 -2.17 20.69
CA TYR A 366 19.90 -0.73 20.88
C TYR A 366 21.08 -0.24 21.71
N GLN A 367 21.27 1.07 21.75
CA GLN A 367 22.33 1.67 22.55
C GLN A 367 21.76 2.38 23.77
N ASP A 368 22.38 2.15 24.93
CA ASP A 368 22.23 2.96 26.12
C ASP A 368 23.53 3.74 26.35
N GLY A 369 23.57 4.98 25.86
CA GLY A 369 24.78 5.80 25.89
C GLY A 369 25.87 5.24 24.96
N SER A 370 26.95 4.72 25.54
CA SER A 370 28.07 4.07 24.83
C SER A 370 28.09 2.55 25.03
N VAL A 371 26.97 1.97 25.44
CA VAL A 371 26.80 0.52 25.64
C VAL A 371 25.81 0.00 24.61
N LEU A 372 26.22 -1.00 23.84
CA LEU A 372 25.33 -1.78 22.99
C LEU A 372 24.66 -2.86 23.83
N VAL A 373 23.34 -2.96 23.75
CA VAL A 373 22.53 -3.90 24.52
C VAL A 373 21.74 -4.80 23.58
N CYS A 374 21.72 -6.09 23.88
CA CYS A 374 20.89 -7.07 23.21
C CYS A 374 19.82 -7.62 24.17
N ARG A 375 18.57 -7.62 23.72
CA ARG A 375 17.44 -8.23 24.43
C ARG A 375 16.69 -9.20 23.53
N GLY A 376 16.01 -10.17 24.14
CA GLY A 376 15.01 -10.95 23.42
C GLY A 376 13.87 -10.04 22.93
N LEU A 377 13.47 -10.20 21.67
CA LEU A 377 12.47 -9.33 21.03
C LEU A 377 11.13 -9.35 21.78
N ARG A 378 10.66 -10.54 22.16
CA ARG A 378 9.33 -10.72 22.78
C ARG A 378 9.35 -10.65 24.31
N ASP A 379 10.36 -11.23 24.96
CA ASP A 379 10.42 -11.33 26.42
C ASP A 379 11.15 -10.15 27.09
N GLY A 380 11.87 -9.34 26.31
CA GLY A 380 12.63 -8.20 26.81
C GLY A 380 13.82 -8.57 27.69
N ARG A 381 14.14 -9.86 27.84
CA ARG A 381 15.23 -10.32 28.71
C ARG A 381 16.55 -9.91 28.10
N GLU A 382 17.40 -9.28 28.91
CA GLU A 382 18.75 -8.94 28.50
C GLU A 382 19.60 -10.20 28.33
N GLN A 383 20.26 -10.29 27.18
CA GLN A 383 21.11 -11.42 26.82
C GLN A 383 22.58 -11.06 26.99
N TRP A 384 22.96 -9.85 26.57
CA TRP A 384 24.30 -9.32 26.76
C TRP A 384 24.31 -7.79 26.65
N ARG A 385 25.38 -7.18 27.15
CA ARG A 385 25.73 -5.78 26.95
C ARG A 385 27.23 -5.64 26.71
N THR A 386 27.63 -4.71 25.84
CA THR A 386 29.06 -4.50 25.53
C THR A 386 29.34 -3.01 25.30
N SER A 387 30.44 -2.53 25.88
CA SER A 387 30.90 -1.16 25.64
C SER A 387 31.45 -0.99 24.23
N ILE A 388 30.94 0.01 23.52
CA ILE A 388 31.40 0.43 22.20
C ILE A 388 32.29 1.68 22.28
N GLY A 389 32.61 2.15 23.50
CA GLY A 389 33.46 3.29 23.78
C GLY A 389 32.78 4.64 23.55
N ARG A 390 32.17 4.85 22.38
CA ARG A 390 31.41 6.06 22.02
C ARG A 390 30.05 5.69 21.43
N ALA A 391 29.05 6.54 21.67
CA ALA A 391 27.75 6.40 21.02
C ALA A 391 27.90 6.30 19.49
N ALA A 392 27.28 5.29 18.92
CA ALA A 392 27.25 5.02 17.50
C ALA A 392 26.14 5.81 16.81
N SER A 393 26.43 6.32 15.61
CA SER A 393 25.43 6.93 14.73
C SER A 393 24.68 5.89 13.90
N LEU A 394 25.16 4.64 13.87
CA LEU A 394 24.54 3.54 13.14
C LEU A 394 24.79 2.21 13.85
N VAL A 395 23.74 1.40 13.94
CA VAL A 395 23.78 -0.02 14.28
C VAL A 395 23.01 -0.77 13.22
N VAL A 396 23.62 -1.79 12.63
CA VAL A 396 23.03 -2.68 11.61
C VAL A 396 23.21 -4.12 12.05
N VAL A 397 22.22 -4.96 11.82
CA VAL A 397 22.35 -6.42 11.98
C VAL A 397 22.26 -7.13 10.63
N HIS A 398 23.15 -8.08 10.36
CA HIS A 398 23.06 -8.94 9.20
C HIS A 398 23.59 -10.33 9.56
N GLY A 399 22.72 -11.35 9.44
CA GLY A 399 23.05 -12.70 9.91
C GLY A 399 23.40 -12.71 11.40
N ASP A 400 24.59 -13.20 11.72
CA ASP A 400 25.18 -13.28 13.06
C ASP A 400 26.13 -12.10 13.38
N ARG A 401 26.06 -11.00 12.61
CA ARG A 401 26.95 -9.85 12.75
C ARG A 401 26.18 -8.57 13.06
N LEU A 402 26.70 -7.81 14.00
CA LEU A 402 26.34 -6.43 14.26
C LEU A 402 27.45 -5.51 13.78
N ILE A 403 27.10 -4.55 12.94
CA ILE A 403 28.01 -3.52 12.46
C ILE A 403 27.63 -2.20 13.13
N VAL A 404 28.62 -1.59 13.78
CA VAL A 404 28.45 -0.38 14.60
C VAL A 404 29.42 0.69 14.13
N LEU A 405 28.89 1.87 13.78
CA LEU A 405 29.70 3.03 13.39
C LEU A 405 29.63 4.10 14.48
N GLY A 406 30.74 4.29 15.19
CA GLY A 406 30.87 5.30 16.25
C GLY A 406 32.03 6.24 16.00
N GLY A 407 31.74 7.53 15.78
CA GLY A 407 32.76 8.55 15.49
C GLY A 407 33.55 8.23 14.23
N LYS A 408 34.82 7.82 14.40
CA LYS A 408 35.74 7.45 13.31
C LYS A 408 36.10 5.95 13.36
N THR A 409 35.24 5.12 13.92
CA THR A 409 35.51 3.70 14.12
C THR A 409 34.32 2.88 13.63
N LEU A 410 34.61 1.89 12.79
CA LEU A 410 33.68 0.83 12.41
C LEU A 410 34.05 -0.43 13.18
N GLN A 411 33.07 -1.03 13.85
CA GLN A 411 33.25 -2.22 14.68
C GLN A 411 32.27 -3.30 14.26
N ALA A 412 32.73 -4.55 14.33
CA ALA A 412 31.84 -5.70 14.24
C ALA A 412 31.78 -6.44 15.56
N PHE A 413 30.57 -6.88 15.90
CA PHE A 413 30.29 -7.73 17.04
C PHE A 413 29.54 -8.96 16.57
N ASP A 414 29.75 -10.08 17.25
CA ASP A 414 28.90 -11.25 17.13
C ASP A 414 27.53 -10.94 17.73
N ALA A 415 26.46 -11.15 16.96
CA ALA A 415 25.11 -10.77 17.36
C ALA A 415 24.58 -11.61 18.52
N ASP A 416 25.09 -12.85 18.67
CA ASP A 416 24.60 -13.78 19.67
C ASP A 416 25.23 -13.57 21.04
N SER A 417 26.53 -13.29 21.09
CA SER A 417 27.33 -13.13 22.31
C SER A 417 27.68 -11.68 22.68
N GLY A 418 27.63 -10.75 21.72
CA GLY A 418 28.12 -9.39 21.89
C GLY A 418 29.64 -9.28 21.85
N GLN A 419 30.37 -10.37 21.57
CA GLN A 419 31.83 -10.34 21.48
C GLN A 419 32.28 -9.48 20.30
N LYS A 420 33.23 -8.58 20.54
CA LYS A 420 33.88 -7.80 19.49
C LYS A 420 34.71 -8.72 18.60
N LEU A 421 34.42 -8.70 17.31
CA LEU A 421 35.13 -9.49 16.29
C LEU A 421 36.30 -8.71 15.71
N TRP A 422 36.07 -7.44 15.34
CA TRP A 422 37.10 -6.55 14.82
C TRP A 422 36.72 -5.08 15.00
N SER A 423 37.70 -4.21 14.81
CA SER A 423 37.56 -2.75 14.84
C SER A 423 38.53 -2.12 13.86
N VAL A 424 38.03 -1.24 12.99
CA VAL A 424 38.85 -0.52 12.02
C VAL A 424 38.55 0.98 12.05
N ALA A 425 39.52 1.80 11.67
CA ALA A 425 39.29 3.22 11.49
C ALA A 425 38.36 3.46 10.27
N ALA A 426 37.34 4.28 10.46
CA ALA A 426 36.42 4.72 9.43
C ALA A 426 36.48 6.25 9.30
N ARG A 427 36.44 6.75 8.07
CA ARG A 427 36.30 8.19 7.77
C ARG A 427 34.92 8.43 7.17
N PRO A 428 33.83 8.37 7.97
CA PRO A 428 32.51 8.63 7.42
C PRO A 428 32.47 10.06 6.87
N ALA A 429 32.12 10.21 5.58
CA ALA A 429 31.95 11.52 4.96
C ALA A 429 30.74 12.28 5.57
N ARG A 430 29.75 11.54 6.06
CA ARG A 430 28.62 12.00 6.87
C ARG A 430 28.29 10.95 7.94
N PRO A 431 27.85 11.35 9.15
CA PRO A 431 27.48 10.41 10.21
C PRO A 431 26.23 9.57 9.90
N GLU A 432 25.45 10.00 8.90
CA GLU A 432 24.24 9.34 8.41
C GLU A 432 24.48 8.88 6.97
N LEU A 433 24.20 7.60 6.69
CA LEU A 433 24.42 6.97 5.38
C LEU A 433 23.42 7.46 4.31
N PHE A 434 22.31 8.07 4.73
CA PHE A 434 21.24 8.59 3.88
C PHE A 434 20.67 9.85 4.54
N VAL A 435 20.62 10.97 3.81
CA VAL A 435 20.00 12.25 4.20
C VAL A 435 18.90 12.57 3.20
#